data_AF-A0A1H3GWL8-F1
#
_entry.id   AF-A0A1H3GWL8-F1
#
_cell.length_a   1.000
_cell.length_b   1.000
_cell.length_c   1.000
_cell.angle_alpha   90.00
_cell.angle_beta   90.00
_cell.angle_gamma   90.00
#
_symmetry.space_group_name_H-M   'P 1'
#
loop_
_entity.id
_entity.type
_entity.pdbx_description
1 polymer ?
#
loop_
_entity_poly.entity_id
_entity_poly.type
_entity_poly.pdbx_seq_one_letter_code
_entity_poly.pdbx_strand_id
1 'polypeptide(L)'
;MFLSLRKKRSETRLVCDAVGHALVVHAPEGMSAEARALANSLAADDEHDLVVADLADDGEALAAALGPRPRGIRLLMATPEIARWLADRLGCAVLVPGGPVLPTAGGGLFVSGSGWLRYLPGKDASWGGRRFPCPDWDSRALAEMTGVVEPLPAGVWIRPHGAEEWLTPGRARLMRMIPCQPEVLTVVLGKEGTDELRLDDVERFWRAVPEADRPKVRFVGYGPVALPPETSLGQALADLLGEEVCCYLGVPVGAPGAVDVFTVRADRSHGWKTFAQQAIYRPGATPVVSGYRPPVDGFPEIAPAVYRCAPDAVVEVVPAGLWIRPDQVGDDAVRARPVDPDRRLVFYEAGLRHLAEEVLGRFDYADRLVTVLEAVEGIELYWLARLLGDPVERYLADEGGADLPTFRGACVVRVNLAEEYRDGQVIVSGDFWHVLTAPCATQDGSVEVLVWSMTGRRTASLEPDGVDGRVVFLPGTGFKVLEASADRLLLRELSPTEFERDGAVADNRVALDKTIKATLLRTADRWATSAPVARIPAASASLFQGVPS
;
A
#
# COMPACT_ATOMS: atom_id res chain seq x y z
N MET A 1 17.50 -46.36 -58.76
CA MET A 1 18.36 -45.18 -58.50
C MET A 1 17.47 -44.07 -57.92
N PHE A 2 17.18 -44.12 -56.62
CA PHE A 2 16.60 -43.00 -55.88
C PHE A 2 17.30 -42.98 -54.52
N LEU A 3 18.23 -42.03 -54.39
CA LEU A 3 19.11 -41.86 -53.26
C LEU A 3 18.32 -41.36 -52.05
N SER A 4 18.50 -42.10 -50.96
CA SER A 4 18.27 -41.68 -49.59
C SER A 4 19.00 -40.36 -49.32
N LEU A 5 18.25 -39.26 -49.26
CA LEU A 5 18.69 -38.02 -48.63
C LEU A 5 18.59 -38.20 -47.11
N ARG A 6 19.53 -38.96 -46.53
CA ARG A 6 19.93 -38.76 -45.14
C ARG A 6 20.37 -37.31 -45.03
N LYS A 7 19.56 -36.46 -44.40
CA LYS A 7 19.98 -35.16 -43.86
C LYS A 7 21.30 -35.39 -43.12
N LYS A 8 22.41 -34.90 -43.67
CA LYS A 8 23.68 -34.82 -42.98
C LYS A 8 23.40 -34.02 -41.70
N ARG A 9 23.44 -34.68 -40.54
CA ARG A 9 23.59 -34.00 -39.25
C ARG A 9 24.88 -33.20 -39.37
N SER A 10 24.76 -31.90 -39.55
CA SER A 10 25.84 -30.97 -39.27
C SER A 10 26.23 -31.22 -37.82
N GLU A 11 27.48 -31.60 -37.54
CA GLU A 11 28.00 -31.61 -36.18
C GLU A 11 28.04 -30.16 -35.72
N THR A 12 26.93 -29.68 -35.16
CA THR A 12 26.81 -28.33 -34.63
C THR A 12 27.76 -28.20 -33.46
N ARG A 13 28.90 -27.54 -33.67
CA ARG A 13 29.87 -27.29 -32.61
C ARG A 13 29.34 -26.17 -31.72
N LEU A 14 29.01 -26.46 -30.48
CA LEU A 14 28.58 -25.46 -29.49
C LEU A 14 29.74 -25.01 -28.60
N VAL A 15 29.65 -23.78 -28.10
CA VAL A 15 30.56 -23.15 -27.14
C VAL A 15 29.80 -22.91 -25.85
N CYS A 16 30.48 -22.99 -24.70
CA CYS A 16 29.90 -22.78 -23.38
C CYS A 16 30.69 -21.70 -22.64
N ASP A 17 30.09 -20.53 -22.46
CA ASP A 17 30.69 -19.38 -21.79
C ASP A 17 29.94 -19.03 -20.50
N ALA A 18 30.68 -18.60 -19.47
CA ALA A 18 30.07 -18.13 -18.22
C ALA A 18 29.60 -16.68 -18.35
N VAL A 19 28.36 -16.41 -17.97
CA VAL A 19 27.72 -15.09 -17.99
C VAL A 19 26.92 -14.91 -16.70
N GLY A 20 27.37 -14.00 -15.83
CA GLY A 20 26.77 -13.80 -14.51
C GLY A 20 26.84 -15.07 -13.66
N HIS A 21 25.69 -15.55 -13.19
CA HIS A 21 25.55 -16.79 -12.43
C HIS A 21 25.25 -18.03 -13.30
N ALA A 22 25.19 -17.88 -14.63
CA ALA A 22 24.79 -18.94 -15.55
C ALA A 22 25.87 -19.26 -16.59
N LEU A 23 25.69 -20.41 -17.22
CA LEU A 23 26.44 -20.85 -18.39
C LEU A 23 25.56 -20.70 -19.62
N VAL A 24 26.05 -20.02 -20.64
CA VAL A 24 25.36 -19.86 -21.91
C VAL A 24 26.00 -20.81 -22.90
N VAL A 25 25.22 -21.78 -23.40
CA VAL A 25 25.64 -22.67 -24.47
C VAL A 25 25.10 -22.11 -25.78
N HIS A 26 25.98 -21.72 -26.69
CA HIS A 26 25.62 -21.03 -27.92
C HIS A 26 26.46 -21.49 -29.12
N ALA A 27 26.07 -21.07 -30.32
CA ALA A 27 26.82 -21.34 -31.53
C ALA A 27 28.12 -20.51 -31.61
N PRO A 28 29.16 -20.94 -32.35
CA PRO A 28 30.47 -20.27 -32.36
C PRO A 28 30.43 -18.83 -32.89
N GLU A 29 29.38 -18.48 -33.64
CA GLU A 29 29.10 -17.12 -34.14
C GLU A 29 28.79 -16.13 -33.01
N GLY A 30 28.43 -16.64 -31.82
CA GLY A 30 28.19 -15.88 -30.61
C GLY A 30 26.81 -16.12 -30.00
N MET A 31 26.66 -15.72 -28.74
CA MET A 31 25.38 -15.77 -28.02
C MET A 31 24.42 -14.65 -28.46
N SER A 32 23.14 -14.99 -28.56
CA SER A 32 22.02 -14.08 -28.80
C SER A 32 21.91 -13.01 -27.71
N ALA A 33 21.25 -11.90 -28.05
CA ALA A 33 20.99 -10.84 -27.10
C ALA A 33 20.02 -11.31 -26.01
N GLU A 34 19.02 -12.13 -26.37
CA GLU A 34 18.06 -12.69 -25.43
C GLU A 34 18.74 -13.62 -24.40
N ALA A 35 19.58 -14.57 -24.86
CA ALA A 35 20.26 -15.50 -23.96
C ALA A 35 21.19 -14.76 -22.98
N ARG A 36 21.91 -13.74 -23.47
CA ARG A 36 22.80 -12.92 -22.65
C ARG A 36 22.04 -12.07 -21.63
N ALA A 37 20.92 -11.47 -22.03
CA ALA A 37 20.08 -10.69 -21.13
C ALA A 37 19.47 -11.57 -20.04
N LEU A 38 18.97 -12.76 -20.42
CA LEU A 38 18.45 -13.74 -19.47
C LEU A 38 19.53 -14.17 -18.47
N ALA A 39 20.69 -14.63 -18.95
CA ALA A 39 21.78 -15.11 -18.09
C ALA A 39 22.26 -14.05 -17.08
N ASN A 40 22.41 -12.78 -17.49
CA ASN A 40 22.80 -11.70 -16.59
C ASN A 40 21.75 -11.35 -15.54
N SER A 41 20.47 -11.70 -15.78
CA SER A 41 19.38 -11.38 -14.87
C SER A 41 19.16 -12.44 -13.79
N LEU A 42 19.71 -13.65 -13.93
CA LEU A 42 19.41 -14.78 -13.03
C LEU A 42 20.09 -14.62 -11.67
N ALA A 43 19.34 -14.93 -10.61
CA ALA A 43 19.90 -15.15 -9.28
C ALA A 43 20.82 -16.39 -9.26
N ALA A 44 21.69 -16.49 -8.26
CA ALA A 44 22.50 -17.69 -8.05
C ALA A 44 21.62 -18.91 -7.69
N ASP A 45 22.07 -20.10 -8.09
CA ASP A 45 21.49 -21.39 -7.67
C ASP A 45 22.58 -22.15 -6.89
N ASP A 46 22.31 -22.46 -5.63
CA ASP A 46 23.26 -23.17 -4.76
C ASP A 46 23.18 -24.69 -4.89
N GLU A 47 22.15 -25.20 -5.58
CA GLU A 47 21.95 -26.64 -5.81
C GLU A 47 22.31 -27.08 -7.24
N HIS A 48 22.03 -26.25 -8.25
CA HIS A 48 22.16 -26.59 -9.67
C HIS A 48 23.06 -25.63 -10.44
N ASP A 49 23.69 -26.11 -11.52
CA ASP A 49 24.31 -25.26 -12.52
C ASP A 49 23.21 -24.66 -13.41
N LEU A 50 23.15 -23.32 -13.51
CA LEU A 50 22.21 -22.63 -14.39
C LEU A 50 22.74 -22.66 -15.82
N VAL A 51 21.94 -23.20 -16.75
CA VAL A 51 22.32 -23.32 -18.16
C VAL A 51 21.26 -22.68 -19.04
N VAL A 52 21.67 -21.73 -19.89
CA VAL A 52 20.84 -21.15 -20.95
C VAL A 52 21.27 -21.77 -22.29
N ALA A 53 20.40 -22.58 -22.89
CA ALA A 53 20.65 -23.26 -24.16
C ALA A 53 20.22 -22.38 -25.35
N ASP A 54 21.11 -21.50 -25.77
CA ASP A 54 20.89 -20.60 -26.90
C ASP A 54 21.02 -21.37 -28.23
N LEU A 55 19.87 -21.70 -28.83
CA LEU A 55 19.75 -22.40 -30.13
C LEU A 55 20.18 -23.88 -30.14
N ALA A 56 20.20 -24.56 -28.99
CA ALA A 56 20.59 -25.97 -28.91
C ALA A 56 19.37 -26.92 -28.97
N ASP A 57 18.92 -27.25 -30.18
CA ASP A 57 17.94 -28.35 -30.39
C ASP A 57 18.62 -29.75 -30.41
N ASP A 58 19.96 -29.79 -30.38
CA ASP A 58 20.75 -31.02 -30.41
C ASP A 58 21.34 -31.32 -29.02
N GLY A 59 20.73 -32.29 -28.34
CA GLY A 59 21.17 -32.75 -27.03
C GLY A 59 22.64 -33.23 -27.00
N GLU A 60 23.15 -33.88 -28.05
CA GLU A 60 24.52 -34.41 -28.03
C GLU A 60 25.55 -33.28 -28.09
N ALA A 61 25.32 -32.28 -28.93
CA ALA A 61 26.16 -31.09 -28.98
C ALA A 61 26.12 -30.32 -27.64
N LEU A 62 24.94 -30.22 -27.02
CA LEU A 62 24.76 -29.59 -25.72
C LEU A 62 25.53 -30.33 -24.61
N ALA A 63 25.42 -31.66 -24.54
CA ALA A 63 26.17 -32.48 -23.59
C ALA A 63 27.69 -32.37 -23.79
N ALA A 64 28.15 -32.37 -25.05
CA ALA A 64 29.55 -32.22 -25.38
C ALA A 64 30.11 -30.85 -24.95
N ALA A 65 29.35 -29.78 -25.15
CA ALA A 65 29.75 -28.43 -24.73
C ALA A 65 29.73 -28.25 -23.19
N LEU A 66 28.75 -28.84 -22.51
CA LEU A 66 28.64 -28.77 -21.06
C LEU A 66 29.70 -29.61 -20.35
N GLY A 67 30.07 -30.76 -20.90
CA GLY A 67 30.96 -31.73 -20.25
C GLY A 67 30.34 -32.35 -18.98
N PRO A 68 31.12 -33.15 -18.22
CA PRO A 68 30.67 -33.73 -16.96
C PRO A 68 30.29 -32.65 -15.93
N ARG A 69 29.18 -32.87 -15.21
CA ARG A 69 28.67 -31.92 -14.21
C ARG A 69 28.54 -32.57 -12.83
N PRO A 70 29.19 -32.02 -11.79
CA PRO A 70 29.11 -32.57 -10.44
C PRO A 70 27.78 -32.25 -9.75
N ARG A 71 27.13 -31.15 -10.16
CA ARG A 71 25.83 -30.70 -9.66
C ARG A 71 24.75 -30.97 -10.70
N GLY A 72 23.48 -30.98 -10.28
CA GLY A 72 22.36 -31.02 -11.21
C GLY A 72 22.33 -29.76 -12.08
N ILE A 73 21.53 -29.76 -13.15
CA ILE A 73 21.43 -28.65 -14.11
C ILE A 73 20.02 -28.07 -14.04
N ARG A 74 19.91 -26.74 -14.05
CA ARG A 74 18.65 -26.04 -14.34
C ARG A 74 18.74 -25.44 -15.73
N LEU A 75 18.07 -26.08 -16.67
CA LEU A 75 18.16 -25.85 -18.11
C LEU A 75 17.02 -24.92 -18.59
N LEU A 76 17.41 -23.78 -19.15
CA LEU A 76 16.54 -22.78 -19.76
C LEU A 76 16.67 -22.80 -21.28
N MET A 77 15.62 -22.35 -21.98
CA MET A 77 15.55 -22.30 -23.45
C MET A 77 15.73 -23.67 -24.14
N ALA A 78 15.35 -24.76 -23.46
CA ALA A 78 15.33 -26.09 -24.05
C ALA A 78 14.00 -26.81 -23.78
N THR A 79 13.76 -27.88 -24.53
CA THR A 79 12.52 -28.67 -24.38
C THR A 79 12.67 -29.78 -23.33
N PRO A 80 11.55 -30.28 -22.78
CA PRO A 80 11.57 -31.43 -21.87
C PRO A 80 12.21 -32.70 -22.44
N GLU A 81 12.15 -32.91 -23.76
CA GLU A 81 12.80 -34.03 -24.44
C GLU A 81 14.33 -33.93 -24.37
N ILE A 82 14.86 -32.72 -24.62
CA ILE A 82 16.31 -32.44 -24.53
C ILE A 82 16.77 -32.60 -23.08
N ALA A 83 16.02 -32.07 -22.12
CA ALA A 83 16.35 -32.17 -20.70
C ALA A 83 16.43 -33.63 -20.21
N ARG A 84 15.44 -34.46 -20.57
CA ARG A 84 15.43 -35.89 -20.25
C ARG A 84 16.63 -36.62 -20.84
N TRP A 85 16.89 -36.38 -22.13
CA TRP A 85 18.03 -36.99 -22.80
C TRP A 85 19.36 -36.55 -22.16
N LEU A 86 19.47 -35.27 -21.80
CA LEU A 86 20.66 -34.71 -21.15
C LEU A 86 20.90 -35.30 -19.77
N ALA A 87 19.83 -35.53 -18.98
CA ALA A 87 19.92 -36.19 -17.69
C ALA A 87 20.50 -37.62 -17.83
N ASP A 88 19.99 -38.39 -18.78
CA ASP A 88 20.50 -39.74 -19.08
C ASP A 88 21.96 -39.71 -19.56
N ARG A 89 22.30 -38.74 -20.40
CA ARG A 89 23.63 -38.63 -21.01
C ARG A 89 24.71 -38.21 -20.02
N LEU A 90 24.42 -37.20 -19.19
CA LEU A 90 25.36 -36.63 -18.22
C LEU A 90 25.33 -37.35 -16.87
N GLY A 91 24.31 -38.17 -16.61
CA GLY A 91 24.19 -38.90 -15.35
C GLY A 91 23.84 -38.01 -14.15
N CYS A 92 23.29 -36.81 -14.38
CA CYS A 92 22.92 -35.86 -13.34
C CYS A 92 21.43 -35.46 -13.44
N ALA A 93 20.89 -34.84 -12.39
CA ALA A 93 19.53 -34.29 -12.45
C ALA A 93 19.47 -33.13 -13.44
N VAL A 94 18.38 -33.00 -14.21
CA VAL A 94 18.12 -31.85 -15.07
C VAL A 94 16.71 -31.32 -14.80
N LEU A 95 16.60 -30.05 -14.42
CA LEU A 95 15.35 -29.33 -14.28
C LEU A 95 15.10 -28.47 -15.53
N VAL A 96 13.88 -28.46 -16.03
CA VAL A 96 13.47 -27.68 -17.20
C VAL A 96 12.07 -27.10 -16.98
N PRO A 97 11.74 -25.91 -17.51
CA PRO A 97 10.38 -25.38 -17.41
C PRO A 97 9.37 -26.30 -18.12
N GLY A 98 8.31 -26.69 -17.41
CA GLY A 98 7.16 -27.41 -17.96
C GLY A 98 6.04 -26.49 -18.48
N GLY A 99 6.31 -25.19 -18.61
CA GLY A 99 5.37 -24.15 -19.01
C GLY A 99 6.06 -22.79 -19.18
N PRO A 100 5.29 -21.71 -19.44
CA PRO A 100 5.83 -20.37 -19.59
C PRO A 100 6.63 -19.92 -18.37
N VAL A 101 7.83 -19.38 -18.62
CA VAL A 101 8.73 -18.82 -17.61
C VAL A 101 8.47 -17.33 -17.47
N LEU A 102 8.22 -16.88 -16.25
CA LEU A 102 8.02 -15.48 -15.90
C LEU A 102 9.22 -15.02 -15.06
N PRO A 103 9.99 -14.00 -15.49
CA PRO A 103 10.97 -13.34 -14.66
C PRO A 103 10.31 -12.63 -13.47
N THR A 104 10.99 -12.63 -12.32
CA THR A 104 10.49 -12.08 -11.06
C THR A 104 11.53 -11.15 -10.43
N ALA A 105 11.14 -10.41 -9.39
CA ALA A 105 12.05 -9.52 -8.68
C ALA A 105 13.29 -10.29 -8.15
N GLY A 106 14.46 -9.63 -8.15
CA GLY A 106 15.69 -10.21 -7.61
C GLY A 106 16.32 -11.33 -8.46
N GLY A 107 15.93 -11.46 -9.73
CA GLY A 107 16.52 -12.44 -10.65
C GLY A 107 15.95 -13.86 -10.54
N GLY A 108 14.86 -14.03 -9.80
CA GLY A 108 14.15 -15.29 -9.74
C GLY A 108 13.28 -15.55 -10.97
N LEU A 109 12.84 -16.79 -11.14
CA LEU A 109 11.91 -17.22 -12.19
C LEU A 109 10.70 -17.93 -11.57
N PHE A 110 9.54 -17.79 -12.21
CA PHE A 110 8.32 -18.49 -11.87
C PHE A 110 7.76 -19.20 -13.10
N VAL A 111 7.49 -20.50 -12.99
CA VAL A 111 6.97 -21.30 -14.10
C VAL A 111 5.47 -21.53 -13.88
N SER A 112 4.66 -21.00 -14.80
CA SER A 112 3.21 -21.21 -14.77
C SER A 112 2.83 -22.61 -15.26
N GLY A 113 1.62 -23.08 -14.91
CA GLY A 113 1.15 -24.42 -15.28
C GLY A 113 1.87 -25.53 -14.50
N SER A 114 2.58 -26.41 -15.19
CA SER A 114 3.18 -27.63 -14.61
C SER A 114 4.35 -27.34 -13.65
N GLY A 115 4.89 -26.13 -13.64
CA GLY A 115 6.10 -25.79 -12.89
C GLY A 115 7.37 -26.34 -13.56
N TRP A 116 8.43 -26.46 -12.78
CA TRP A 116 9.67 -27.11 -13.18
C TRP A 116 9.48 -28.63 -13.23
N LEU A 117 9.95 -29.25 -14.31
CA LEU A 117 10.03 -30.69 -14.46
C LEU A 117 11.46 -31.13 -14.15
N ARG A 118 11.60 -32.08 -13.22
CA ARG A 118 12.88 -32.67 -12.82
C ARG A 118 13.02 -34.07 -13.42
N TYR A 119 14.06 -34.25 -14.21
CA TYR A 119 14.48 -35.53 -14.76
C TYR A 119 15.68 -36.06 -13.99
N LEU A 120 15.60 -37.33 -13.58
CA LEU A 120 16.73 -38.11 -13.07
C LEU A 120 17.09 -39.17 -14.11
N PRO A 121 18.36 -39.62 -14.19
CA PRO A 121 18.78 -40.62 -15.16
C PRO A 121 17.92 -41.89 -15.08
N GLY A 122 17.31 -42.28 -16.21
CA GLY A 122 16.45 -43.45 -16.37
C GLY A 122 15.12 -43.39 -15.62
N LYS A 123 14.67 -42.20 -15.18
CA LYS A 123 13.40 -42.00 -14.46
C LYS A 123 12.44 -41.11 -15.23
N ASP A 124 11.15 -41.29 -14.96
CA ASP A 124 10.12 -40.38 -15.44
C ASP A 124 10.22 -39.00 -14.77
N ALA A 125 9.60 -38.01 -15.40
CA ALA A 125 9.56 -36.64 -14.89
C ALA A 125 8.91 -36.59 -13.51
N SER A 126 9.56 -35.86 -12.60
CA SER A 126 9.03 -35.51 -11.29
C SER A 126 8.82 -34.01 -11.19
N TRP A 127 7.98 -33.56 -10.26
CA TRP A 127 7.73 -32.13 -10.03
C TRP A 127 8.91 -31.50 -9.28
N GLY A 128 9.38 -30.34 -9.75
CA GLY A 128 10.57 -29.65 -9.24
C GLY A 128 10.30 -28.25 -8.70
N GLY A 129 9.08 -27.97 -8.22
CA GLY A 129 8.68 -26.64 -7.76
C GLY A 129 8.05 -25.77 -8.84
N ARG A 130 7.57 -24.58 -8.48
CA ARG A 130 7.21 -23.53 -9.45
C ARG A 130 8.19 -22.37 -9.47
N ARG A 131 9.04 -22.26 -8.45
CA ARG A 131 9.90 -21.09 -8.21
C ARG A 131 11.37 -21.41 -8.41
N PHE A 132 12.11 -20.37 -8.78
CA PHE A 132 13.56 -20.37 -8.81
C PHE A 132 14.06 -19.01 -8.27
N PRO A 133 15.02 -18.97 -7.32
CA PRO A 133 15.40 -20.09 -6.45
C PRO A 133 14.18 -20.74 -5.79
N CYS A 134 14.26 -22.04 -5.50
CA CYS A 134 13.15 -22.75 -4.88
C CYS A 134 13.15 -22.42 -3.38
N PRO A 135 12.13 -21.74 -2.84
CA PRO A 135 12.04 -21.53 -1.41
C PRO A 135 11.67 -22.83 -0.71
N ASP A 136 11.97 -22.93 0.57
CA ASP A 136 11.82 -24.18 1.33
C ASP A 136 10.35 -24.54 1.62
N TRP A 137 9.47 -23.55 1.52
CA TRP A 137 8.02 -23.67 1.64
C TRP A 137 7.32 -24.03 0.32
N ASP A 138 8.03 -24.09 -0.83
CA ASP A 138 7.39 -24.41 -2.11
C ASP A 138 6.90 -25.86 -2.10
N SER A 139 5.58 -26.02 -2.04
CA SER A 139 4.93 -27.31 -1.99
C SER A 139 3.95 -27.48 -3.15
N ARG A 140 3.75 -28.74 -3.54
CA ARG A 140 2.80 -29.07 -4.61
C ARG A 140 1.37 -28.63 -4.28
N ALA A 141 0.98 -28.73 -3.01
CA ALA A 141 -0.31 -28.28 -2.52
C ALA A 141 -0.54 -26.78 -2.77
N LEU A 142 0.46 -25.95 -2.47
CA LEU A 142 0.40 -24.51 -2.76
C LEU A 142 0.45 -24.21 -4.25
N ALA A 143 1.25 -24.95 -5.01
CA ALA A 143 1.40 -24.76 -6.45
C ALA A 143 0.11 -25.07 -7.24
N GLU A 144 -0.68 -26.05 -6.79
CA GLU A 144 -1.90 -26.48 -7.46
C GLU A 144 -3.14 -25.66 -7.07
N MET A 145 -3.02 -24.68 -6.17
CA MET A 145 -4.12 -23.79 -5.80
C MET A 145 -4.61 -22.97 -7.00
N THR A 146 -5.93 -22.77 -7.08
CA THR A 146 -6.60 -22.02 -8.15
C THR A 146 -7.84 -21.28 -7.63
N GLY A 147 -8.39 -20.38 -8.44
CA GLY A 147 -9.63 -19.67 -8.13
C GLY A 147 -9.41 -18.48 -7.19
N VAL A 148 -9.86 -18.61 -5.94
CA VAL A 148 -9.73 -17.59 -4.88
C VAL A 148 -8.29 -17.46 -4.40
N VAL A 149 -7.58 -18.58 -4.34
CA VAL A 149 -6.17 -18.62 -3.96
C VAL A 149 -5.33 -18.87 -5.19
N GLU A 150 -4.53 -17.88 -5.57
CA GLU A 150 -3.72 -17.90 -6.77
C GLU A 150 -2.22 -17.93 -6.42
N PRO A 151 -1.44 -18.88 -6.98
CA PRO A 151 0.00 -18.91 -6.75
C PRO A 151 0.73 -17.68 -7.31
N LEU A 152 1.56 -17.07 -6.47
CA LEU A 152 2.49 -16.01 -6.83
C LEU A 152 3.95 -16.48 -6.69
N PRO A 153 4.91 -15.81 -7.35
CA PRO A 153 6.33 -16.04 -7.10
C PRO A 153 6.69 -16.01 -5.61
N ALA A 154 6.25 -15.01 -4.87
CA ALA A 154 6.58 -14.85 -3.45
C ALA A 154 5.66 -15.61 -2.47
N GLY A 155 4.66 -16.35 -2.99
CA GLY A 155 3.70 -17.08 -2.16
C GLY A 155 2.36 -17.26 -2.84
N VAL A 156 1.30 -16.68 -2.29
CA VAL A 156 -0.06 -16.74 -2.84
C VAL A 156 -0.78 -15.40 -2.75
N TRP A 157 -1.79 -15.23 -3.61
CA TRP A 157 -2.76 -14.14 -3.57
C TRP A 157 -4.14 -14.69 -3.29
N ILE A 158 -4.72 -14.34 -2.14
CA ILE A 158 -6.10 -14.63 -1.80
C ILE A 158 -6.93 -13.41 -2.16
N ARG A 159 -7.87 -13.60 -3.08
CA ARG A 159 -8.68 -12.50 -3.62
C ARG A 159 -10.10 -12.98 -3.97
N PRO A 160 -11.09 -12.07 -3.98
CA PRO A 160 -12.41 -12.38 -4.49
C PRO A 160 -12.38 -12.92 -5.94
N HIS A 161 -13.48 -13.55 -6.34
CA HIS A 161 -13.69 -13.91 -7.74
C HIS A 161 -13.88 -12.64 -8.58
N GLY A 162 -13.33 -12.64 -9.79
CA GLY A 162 -13.49 -11.53 -10.73
C GLY A 162 -13.03 -11.95 -12.13
N ALA A 163 -13.42 -11.19 -13.16
CA ALA A 163 -13.01 -11.50 -14.52
C ALA A 163 -11.49 -11.25 -14.70
N GLU A 164 -10.83 -12.13 -15.47
CA GLU A 164 -9.37 -12.14 -15.67
C GLU A 164 -8.78 -10.81 -16.18
N GLU A 165 -9.54 -10.08 -16.99
CA GLU A 165 -9.18 -8.76 -17.51
C GLU A 165 -8.93 -7.73 -16.38
N TRP A 166 -9.67 -7.82 -15.29
CA TRP A 166 -9.49 -6.94 -14.13
C TRP A 166 -8.35 -7.40 -13.24
N LEU A 167 -8.07 -8.70 -13.20
CA LEU A 167 -7.07 -9.31 -12.32
C LEU A 167 -5.64 -9.20 -12.86
N THR A 168 -5.50 -9.26 -14.18
CA THR A 168 -4.20 -9.32 -14.87
C THR A 168 -3.24 -8.18 -14.49
N PRO A 169 -3.66 -6.89 -14.43
CA PRO A 169 -2.76 -5.81 -14.03
C PRO A 169 -2.27 -5.92 -12.58
N GLY A 170 -3.15 -6.35 -11.66
CA GLY A 170 -2.81 -6.55 -10.25
C GLY A 170 -1.81 -7.69 -10.08
N ARG A 171 -2.06 -8.82 -10.76
CA ARG A 171 -1.15 -9.99 -10.79
C ARG A 171 0.24 -9.59 -11.28
N ALA A 172 0.34 -8.96 -12.44
CA ALA A 172 1.61 -8.54 -13.02
C ALA A 172 2.39 -7.58 -12.09
N ARG A 173 1.66 -6.74 -11.36
CA ARG A 173 2.24 -5.81 -10.40
C ARG A 173 2.80 -6.53 -9.16
N LEU A 174 2.02 -7.42 -8.54
CA LEU A 174 2.45 -8.21 -7.38
C LEU A 174 3.69 -9.06 -7.71
N MET A 175 3.71 -9.71 -8.89
CA MET A 175 4.84 -10.50 -9.36
C MET A 175 6.14 -9.69 -9.51
N ARG A 176 6.02 -8.40 -9.85
CA ARG A 176 7.18 -7.49 -10.01
C ARG A 176 7.62 -6.83 -8.72
N MET A 177 6.69 -6.61 -7.78
CA MET A 177 6.95 -5.85 -6.56
C MET A 177 7.46 -6.73 -5.43
N ILE A 178 6.83 -7.89 -5.21
CA ILE A 178 7.06 -8.71 -4.02
C ILE A 178 8.15 -9.75 -4.34
N PRO A 179 9.33 -9.66 -3.70
CA PRO A 179 10.38 -10.63 -3.94
C PRO A 179 10.05 -11.99 -3.32
N CYS A 180 10.42 -13.07 -4.01
CA CYS A 180 10.40 -14.42 -3.44
C CYS A 180 11.53 -14.55 -2.42
N GLN A 181 11.18 -14.92 -1.19
CA GLN A 181 12.11 -15.07 -0.07
C GLN A 181 12.16 -16.54 0.37
N PRO A 182 13.36 -17.11 0.62
CA PRO A 182 13.50 -18.54 0.92
C PRO A 182 12.65 -19.02 2.11
N GLU A 183 12.59 -18.23 3.18
CA GLU A 183 11.96 -18.58 4.46
C GLU A 183 10.67 -17.79 4.74
N VAL A 184 10.12 -17.09 3.74
CA VAL A 184 8.92 -16.27 3.90
C VAL A 184 7.89 -16.59 2.82
N LEU A 185 6.80 -17.22 3.24
CA LEU A 185 5.61 -17.47 2.43
C LEU A 185 4.69 -16.24 2.51
N THR A 186 4.72 -15.38 1.50
CA THR A 186 3.91 -14.16 1.49
C THR A 186 2.47 -14.46 1.06
N VAL A 187 1.50 -14.11 1.90
CA VAL A 187 0.07 -14.28 1.62
C VAL A 187 -0.56 -12.90 1.43
N VAL A 188 -0.79 -12.55 0.17
CA VAL A 188 -1.39 -11.27 -0.22
C VAL A 188 -2.90 -11.37 -0.12
N LEU A 189 -3.55 -10.42 0.55
CA LEU A 189 -4.98 -10.44 0.84
C LEU A 189 -5.71 -9.29 0.16
N GLY A 190 -6.77 -9.63 -0.56
CA GLY A 190 -7.68 -8.66 -1.17
C GLY A 190 -7.13 -8.03 -2.43
N LYS A 191 -7.94 -7.14 -3.02
CA LYS A 191 -7.60 -6.38 -4.22
C LYS A 191 -8.42 -5.10 -4.28
N GLU A 192 -7.75 -3.98 -4.47
CA GLU A 192 -8.42 -2.70 -4.63
C GLU A 192 -9.36 -2.67 -5.85
N GLY A 193 -10.56 -2.09 -5.67
CA GLY A 193 -11.60 -2.00 -6.71
C GLY A 193 -12.34 -3.32 -6.97
N THR A 194 -12.31 -4.27 -6.03
CA THR A 194 -13.18 -5.46 -6.02
C THR A 194 -13.92 -5.56 -4.67
N ASP A 195 -14.86 -6.51 -4.58
CA ASP A 195 -15.55 -6.83 -3.33
C ASP A 195 -14.56 -7.11 -2.17
N GLU A 196 -15.03 -6.94 -0.93
CA GLU A 196 -14.21 -7.24 0.25
C GLU A 196 -13.88 -8.74 0.32
N LEU A 197 -12.63 -9.07 0.60
CA LEU A 197 -12.23 -10.46 0.82
C LEU A 197 -12.81 -10.97 2.14
N ARG A 198 -13.46 -12.13 2.11
CA ARG A 198 -13.99 -12.79 3.32
C ARG A 198 -12.88 -13.51 4.08
N LEU A 199 -12.90 -13.36 5.41
CA LEU A 199 -11.98 -14.07 6.30
C LEU A 199 -12.08 -15.61 6.21
N ASP A 200 -13.26 -16.15 5.89
CA ASP A 200 -13.49 -17.59 5.67
C ASP A 200 -12.57 -18.19 4.58
N ASP A 201 -12.24 -17.39 3.55
CA ASP A 201 -11.34 -17.84 2.48
C ASP A 201 -9.89 -17.92 2.95
N VAL A 202 -9.49 -17.04 3.88
CA VAL A 202 -8.17 -17.06 4.52
C VAL A 202 -8.07 -18.24 5.48
N GLU A 203 -9.12 -18.53 6.26
CA GLU A 203 -9.16 -19.70 7.15
C GLU A 203 -9.04 -21.01 6.35
N ARG A 204 -9.76 -21.11 5.21
CA ARG A 204 -9.67 -22.29 4.33
C ARG A 204 -8.25 -22.49 3.79
N PHE A 205 -7.59 -21.41 3.39
CA PHE A 205 -6.18 -21.44 2.99
C PHE A 205 -5.29 -21.89 4.14
N TRP A 206 -5.43 -21.29 5.33
CA TRP A 206 -4.60 -21.59 6.49
C TRP A 206 -4.63 -23.08 6.88
N ARG A 207 -5.81 -23.71 6.83
CA ARG A 207 -5.97 -25.15 7.08
C ARG A 207 -5.23 -26.03 6.06
N ALA A 208 -4.99 -25.54 4.85
CA ALA A 208 -4.24 -26.25 3.81
C ALA A 208 -2.72 -26.04 3.93
N VAL A 209 -2.25 -25.05 4.69
CA VAL A 209 -0.83 -24.82 4.93
C VAL A 209 -0.30 -25.85 5.93
N PRO A 210 0.77 -26.60 5.60
CA PRO A 210 1.42 -27.51 6.56
C PRO A 210 1.84 -26.78 7.84
N GLU A 211 1.65 -27.41 8.99
CA GLU A 211 2.00 -26.80 10.29
C GLU A 211 3.46 -26.33 10.37
N ALA A 212 4.38 -27.05 9.74
CA ALA A 212 5.80 -26.71 9.68
C ALA A 212 6.08 -25.40 8.90
N ASP A 213 5.20 -25.02 7.97
CA ASP A 213 5.36 -23.81 7.14
C ASP A 213 4.59 -22.61 7.68
N ARG A 214 3.66 -22.79 8.62
CA ARG A 214 2.88 -21.69 9.22
C ARG A 214 3.75 -20.59 9.84
N PRO A 215 4.86 -20.86 10.55
CA PRO A 215 5.75 -19.81 11.07
C PRO A 215 6.40 -18.95 9.98
N LYS A 216 6.48 -19.44 8.74
CA LYS A 216 7.02 -18.73 7.58
C LYS A 216 6.00 -17.81 6.91
N VAL A 217 4.71 -17.94 7.26
CA VAL A 217 3.65 -17.14 6.65
C VAL A 217 3.76 -15.69 7.09
N ARG A 218 3.69 -14.77 6.11
CA ARG A 218 3.53 -13.33 6.35
C ARG A 218 2.34 -12.81 5.57
N PHE A 219 1.31 -12.34 6.27
CA PHE A 219 0.14 -11.75 5.64
C PHE A 219 0.41 -10.30 5.20
N VAL A 220 -0.15 -9.91 4.05
CA VAL A 220 -0.03 -8.57 3.48
C VAL A 220 -1.42 -8.10 3.06
N GLY A 221 -1.91 -7.00 3.62
CA GLY A 221 -3.10 -6.32 3.11
C GLY A 221 -2.80 -5.62 1.78
N TYR A 222 -3.56 -5.93 0.74
CA TYR A 222 -3.40 -5.36 -0.61
C TYR A 222 -4.70 -4.79 -1.19
N GLY A 223 -5.82 -5.04 -0.53
CA GLY A 223 -7.11 -4.41 -0.80
C GLY A 223 -8.09 -4.70 0.32
N PRO A 224 -9.38 -4.38 0.13
CA PRO A 224 -10.38 -4.50 1.16
C PRO A 224 -10.57 -5.95 1.62
N VAL A 225 -10.68 -6.12 2.94
CA VAL A 225 -10.97 -7.37 3.63
C VAL A 225 -12.14 -7.08 4.58
N ALA A 226 -13.12 -7.96 4.62
CA ALA A 226 -14.27 -7.82 5.51
C ALA A 226 -13.83 -8.10 6.96
N LEU A 227 -13.54 -7.04 7.71
CA LEU A 227 -13.05 -7.12 9.08
C LEU A 227 -14.17 -6.83 10.09
N PRO A 228 -14.14 -7.44 11.29
CA PRO A 228 -14.93 -6.95 12.40
C PRO A 228 -14.63 -5.47 12.68
N PRO A 229 -15.62 -4.69 13.16
CA PRO A 229 -15.38 -3.31 13.57
C PRO A 229 -14.21 -3.21 14.55
N GLU A 230 -13.45 -2.11 14.45
CA GLU A 230 -12.36 -1.77 15.40
C GLU A 230 -11.20 -2.78 15.47
N THR A 231 -11.12 -3.72 14.52
CA THR A 231 -10.08 -4.74 14.53
C THR A 231 -9.10 -4.53 13.37
N SER A 232 -7.80 -4.52 13.66
CA SER A 232 -6.79 -4.51 12.61
C SER A 232 -6.80 -5.83 11.84
N LEU A 233 -6.36 -5.84 10.57
CA LEU A 233 -6.27 -7.07 9.77
C LEU A 233 -5.52 -8.19 10.50
N GLY A 234 -4.37 -7.86 11.11
CA GLY A 234 -3.56 -8.84 11.83
C GLY A 234 -4.27 -9.40 13.07
N GLN A 235 -4.97 -8.55 13.82
CA GLN A 235 -5.71 -9.00 15.01
C GLN A 235 -6.89 -9.89 14.62
N ALA A 236 -7.64 -9.50 13.58
CA ALA A 236 -8.77 -10.28 13.08
C ALA A 236 -8.33 -11.67 12.59
N LEU A 237 -7.16 -11.75 11.94
CA LEU A 237 -6.56 -13.02 11.52
C LEU A 237 -6.12 -13.87 12.71
N ALA A 238 -5.44 -13.28 13.71
CA ALA A 238 -5.03 -14.00 14.91
C ALA A 238 -6.24 -14.59 15.65
N ASP A 239 -7.27 -13.78 15.87
CA ASP A 239 -8.49 -14.19 16.57
C ASP A 239 -9.26 -15.25 15.80
N LEU A 240 -9.38 -15.11 14.47
CA LEU A 240 -10.03 -16.09 13.60
C LEU A 240 -9.31 -17.44 13.61
N LEU A 241 -7.99 -17.42 13.47
CA LEU A 241 -7.18 -18.63 13.32
C LEU A 241 -6.87 -19.28 14.68
N GLY A 242 -7.02 -18.53 15.78
CA GLY A 242 -6.68 -18.98 17.12
C GLY A 242 -5.18 -19.19 17.33
N GLU A 243 -4.34 -18.62 16.46
CA GLU A 243 -2.90 -18.84 16.39
C GLU A 243 -2.14 -17.51 16.29
N GLU A 244 -0.85 -17.55 16.61
CA GLU A 244 0.04 -16.42 16.35
C GLU A 244 0.21 -16.23 14.83
N VAL A 245 0.02 -15.00 14.36
CA VAL A 245 0.25 -14.64 12.95
C VAL A 245 1.20 -13.47 12.87
N CYS A 246 1.94 -13.41 11.76
CA CYS A 246 2.80 -12.27 11.46
C CYS A 246 2.32 -11.58 10.18
N CYS A 247 2.25 -10.26 10.22
CA CYS A 247 1.83 -9.44 9.10
C CYS A 247 2.94 -8.45 8.74
N TYR A 248 3.16 -8.25 7.45
CA TYR A 248 3.78 -7.02 7.00
C TYR A 248 2.79 -5.88 7.16
N LEU A 249 3.27 -4.73 7.62
CA LEU A 249 2.46 -3.52 7.83
C LEU A 249 2.40 -2.65 6.56
N GLY A 250 2.40 -3.30 5.40
CA GLY A 250 2.46 -2.74 4.06
C GLY A 250 2.92 -3.82 3.08
N VAL A 251 3.24 -3.44 1.85
CA VAL A 251 3.76 -4.36 0.84
C VAL A 251 5.30 -4.37 0.88
N PRO A 252 5.94 -5.54 1.03
CA PRO A 252 7.39 -5.65 0.94
C PRO A 252 7.85 -5.53 -0.53
N VAL A 253 8.81 -4.64 -0.76
CA VAL A 253 9.37 -4.32 -2.08
C VAL A 253 10.89 -4.29 -1.97
N GLY A 254 11.59 -4.75 -3.02
CA GLY A 254 13.05 -4.69 -3.10
C GLY A 254 13.67 -6.05 -3.35
N ALA A 255 14.87 -6.26 -2.84
CA ALA A 255 15.60 -7.51 -2.98
C ALA A 255 15.17 -8.52 -1.90
N PRO A 256 15.19 -9.85 -2.17
CA PRO A 256 14.80 -10.87 -1.20
C PRO A 256 15.44 -10.75 0.19
N GLY A 257 16.70 -10.33 0.29
CA GLY A 257 17.41 -10.18 1.56
C GLY A 257 17.34 -8.78 2.20
N ALA A 258 16.70 -7.82 1.53
CA ALA A 258 16.65 -6.42 1.95
C ALA A 258 15.36 -5.78 1.43
N VAL A 259 14.24 -6.17 2.04
CA VAL A 259 12.92 -5.63 1.69
C VAL A 259 12.63 -4.36 2.48
N ASP A 260 12.08 -3.39 1.77
CA ASP A 260 11.46 -2.21 2.35
C ASP A 260 9.94 -2.37 2.28
N VAL A 261 9.24 -1.97 3.34
CA VAL A 261 7.78 -2.12 3.43
C VAL A 261 7.11 -0.76 3.23
N PHE A 262 6.27 -0.66 2.20
CA PHE A 262 5.55 0.55 1.84
C PHE A 262 4.05 0.38 2.04
N THR A 263 3.37 1.42 2.52
CA THR A 263 1.91 1.42 2.47
C THR A 263 1.42 1.42 1.01
N VAL A 264 0.19 0.97 0.79
CA VAL A 264 -0.46 1.00 -0.53
C VAL A 264 -1.67 1.90 -0.42
N ARG A 265 -1.69 2.98 -1.22
CA ARG A 265 -2.83 3.91 -1.30
C ARG A 265 -3.97 3.30 -2.09
N ALA A 266 -5.17 3.87 -1.99
CA ALA A 266 -6.35 3.44 -2.76
C ALA A 266 -6.14 3.53 -4.30
N ASP A 267 -5.30 4.47 -4.77
CA ASP A 267 -4.91 4.55 -6.18
C ASP A 267 -3.90 3.45 -6.60
N ARG A 268 -3.53 2.59 -5.66
CA ARG A 268 -2.54 1.51 -5.71
C ARG A 268 -1.10 2.00 -5.75
N SER A 269 -0.81 3.30 -5.69
CA SER A 269 0.58 3.79 -5.60
C SER A 269 1.21 3.38 -4.26
N HIS A 270 2.54 3.36 -4.20
CA HIS A 270 3.21 3.24 -2.92
C HIS A 270 3.01 4.54 -2.14
N GLY A 271 2.54 4.40 -0.91
CA GLY A 271 2.54 5.48 0.06
C GLY A 271 3.92 5.64 0.68
N TRP A 272 3.95 5.70 2.00
CA TRP A 272 5.15 6.01 2.75
C TRP A 272 5.88 4.73 3.20
N LYS A 273 7.19 4.83 3.40
CA LYS A 273 8.03 3.72 3.89
C LYS A 273 7.84 3.54 5.40
N THR A 274 7.26 2.42 5.78
CA THR A 274 6.88 2.13 7.17
C THR A 274 8.07 2.04 8.12
N PHE A 275 7.88 2.46 9.37
CA PHE A 275 8.87 2.28 10.44
C PHE A 275 8.77 0.88 11.03
N ALA A 276 7.57 0.51 11.48
CA ALA A 276 7.22 -0.86 11.79
C ALA A 276 6.98 -1.59 10.46
N GLN A 277 7.85 -2.53 10.11
CA GLN A 277 7.77 -3.31 8.88
C GLN A 277 6.94 -4.58 9.06
N GLN A 278 7.05 -5.22 10.22
CA GLN A 278 6.32 -6.44 10.59
C GLN A 278 5.78 -6.32 12.02
N ALA A 279 4.61 -6.93 12.25
CA ALA A 279 4.06 -7.11 13.58
C ALA A 279 3.54 -8.54 13.76
N ILE A 280 3.71 -9.05 14.97
CA ILE A 280 3.18 -10.32 15.45
C ILE A 280 1.89 -10.02 16.21
N TYR A 281 0.84 -10.75 15.85
CA TYR A 281 -0.47 -10.69 16.48
C TYR A 281 -0.75 -12.03 17.16
N ARG A 282 -1.32 -11.97 18.36
CA ARG A 282 -1.79 -13.13 19.10
C ARG A 282 -3.27 -12.94 19.46
N PRO A 283 -4.04 -14.03 19.61
CA PRO A 283 -5.44 -13.92 19.95
C PRO A 283 -5.67 -13.07 21.21
N GLY A 284 -6.50 -12.04 21.13
CA GLY A 284 -6.86 -11.15 22.23
C GLY A 284 -5.70 -10.36 22.88
N ALA A 285 -4.55 -10.22 22.22
CA ALA A 285 -3.38 -9.52 22.77
C ALA A 285 -2.93 -8.35 21.89
N THR A 286 -2.31 -7.35 22.52
CA THR A 286 -1.73 -6.20 21.84
C THR A 286 -0.63 -6.64 20.87
N PRO A 287 -0.60 -6.10 19.63
CA PRO A 287 0.41 -6.49 18.65
C PRO A 287 1.81 -6.08 19.08
N VAL A 288 2.78 -6.90 18.68
CA VAL A 288 4.21 -6.67 18.96
C VAL A 288 4.94 -6.44 17.65
N VAL A 289 5.55 -5.27 17.49
CA VAL A 289 6.41 -4.98 16.34
C VAL A 289 7.61 -5.93 16.36
N SER A 290 7.83 -6.65 15.26
CA SER A 290 8.84 -7.71 15.14
C SER A 290 9.90 -7.45 14.08
N GLY A 291 9.60 -6.57 13.13
CA GLY A 291 10.55 -6.05 12.14
C GLY A 291 10.38 -4.55 12.01
N TYR A 292 11.48 -3.81 12.04
CA TYR A 292 11.43 -2.35 12.05
C TYR A 292 12.73 -1.74 11.51
N ARG A 293 12.65 -0.48 11.11
CA ARG A 293 13.81 0.35 10.79
C ARG A 293 13.98 1.46 11.84
N PRO A 294 15.21 1.97 12.05
CA PRO A 294 15.41 3.09 12.97
C PRO A 294 14.62 4.32 12.52
N PRO A 295 13.99 5.04 13.46
CA PRO A 295 13.13 6.17 13.14
C PRO A 295 13.91 7.42 12.72
N VAL A 296 15.04 7.65 13.39
CA VAL A 296 15.89 8.83 13.25
C VAL A 296 17.34 8.41 13.48
N ASP A 297 18.25 8.88 12.64
CA ASP A 297 19.67 8.62 12.81
C ASP A 297 20.22 9.24 14.10
N GLY A 298 21.04 8.45 14.81
CA GLY A 298 21.75 8.90 16.01
C GLY A 298 21.01 8.70 17.33
N PHE A 299 19.75 8.25 17.33
CA PHE A 299 19.11 7.81 18.57
C PHE A 299 19.54 6.37 18.91
N PRO A 300 20.10 6.11 20.11
CA PRO A 300 20.47 4.77 20.50
C PRO A 300 19.23 3.95 20.85
N GLU A 301 19.18 2.72 20.33
CA GLU A 301 18.16 1.73 20.69
C GLU A 301 18.44 1.19 22.09
N ILE A 302 17.46 1.26 22.99
CA ILE A 302 17.57 0.83 24.39
C ILE A 302 16.75 -0.42 24.69
N ALA A 303 15.76 -0.72 23.86
CA ALA A 303 14.98 -1.95 23.83
C ALA A 303 14.47 -2.14 22.39
N PRO A 304 14.01 -3.36 21.99
CA PRO A 304 13.52 -3.58 20.64
C PRO A 304 12.50 -2.54 20.21
N ALA A 305 12.82 -1.82 19.12
CA ALA A 305 11.99 -0.76 18.54
C ALA A 305 11.81 0.49 19.44
N VAL A 306 12.56 0.62 20.53
CA VAL A 306 12.52 1.76 21.46
C VAL A 306 13.85 2.49 21.49
N TYR A 307 13.83 3.78 21.16
CA TYR A 307 15.01 4.61 20.97
C TYR A 307 15.01 5.77 21.95
N ARG A 308 16.16 6.05 22.60
CA ARG A 308 16.27 7.18 23.53
C ARG A 308 16.40 8.49 22.77
N CYS A 309 15.42 9.39 22.91
CA CYS A 309 15.45 10.72 22.30
C CYS A 309 15.82 11.84 23.29
N ALA A 310 15.50 11.66 24.57
CA ALA A 310 15.87 12.56 25.67
C ALA A 310 16.22 11.76 26.95
N PRO A 311 16.70 12.37 28.04
CA PRO A 311 17.02 11.65 29.28
C PRO A 311 15.83 10.86 29.86
N ASP A 312 14.63 11.40 29.74
CA ASP A 312 13.37 10.88 30.32
C ASP A 312 12.31 10.53 29.27
N ALA A 313 12.61 10.66 27.98
CA ALA A 313 11.71 10.35 26.87
C ALA A 313 12.32 9.41 25.84
N VAL A 314 11.45 8.61 25.23
CA VAL A 314 11.78 7.63 24.21
C VAL A 314 10.88 7.80 22.99
N VAL A 315 11.38 7.35 21.84
CA VAL A 315 10.62 7.12 20.61
C VAL A 315 10.43 5.62 20.47
N GLU A 316 9.20 5.14 20.58
CA GLU A 316 8.81 3.77 20.28
C GLU A 316 8.30 3.69 18.84
N VAL A 317 8.74 2.68 18.09
CA VAL A 317 8.18 2.35 16.77
C VAL A 317 6.92 1.51 17.02
N VAL A 318 5.78 2.03 16.58
CA VAL A 318 4.46 1.38 16.71
C VAL A 318 3.88 1.12 15.31
N PRO A 319 2.88 0.25 15.14
CA PRO A 319 2.36 -0.09 13.81
C PRO A 319 2.00 1.13 12.96
N ALA A 320 1.26 2.10 13.52
CA ALA A 320 0.83 3.30 12.81
C ALA A 320 1.93 4.37 12.58
N GLY A 321 3.14 4.19 13.13
CA GLY A 321 4.23 5.15 13.00
C GLY A 321 5.14 5.20 14.22
N LEU A 322 5.25 6.36 14.87
CA LEU A 322 6.12 6.56 16.03
C LEU A 322 5.33 7.05 17.24
N TRP A 323 5.81 6.75 18.42
CA TRP A 323 5.23 7.24 19.67
C TRP A 323 6.29 7.80 20.59
N ILE A 324 6.11 9.07 20.97
CA ILE A 324 7.00 9.82 21.85
C ILE A 324 6.38 9.85 23.23
N ARG A 325 7.06 9.19 24.16
CA ARG A 325 6.53 8.95 25.50
C ARG A 325 7.63 8.97 26.57
N PRO A 326 7.26 9.15 27.85
CA PRO A 326 8.16 8.82 28.94
C PRO A 326 8.50 7.33 28.93
N ASP A 327 9.70 7.00 29.40
CA ASP A 327 10.23 5.61 29.38
C ASP A 327 9.30 4.60 30.09
N GLN A 328 8.59 5.05 31.13
CA GLN A 328 7.74 4.20 31.97
C GLN A 328 6.26 4.13 31.55
N VAL A 329 5.84 4.88 30.54
CA VAL A 329 4.43 4.92 30.09
C VAL A 329 4.18 3.82 29.05
N GLY A 330 3.04 3.15 29.15
CA GLY A 330 2.56 2.13 28.22
C GLY A 330 1.08 2.33 27.93
N ASP A 331 0.69 2.26 26.65
CA ASP A 331 -0.68 2.38 26.18
C ASP A 331 -0.87 1.40 25.02
N ASP A 332 -1.75 0.42 25.24
CA ASP A 332 -2.02 -0.62 24.27
C ASP A 332 -2.87 -0.13 23.10
N ALA A 333 -3.65 0.94 23.27
CA ALA A 333 -4.43 1.53 22.19
C ALA A 333 -3.53 2.20 21.13
N VAL A 334 -2.43 2.84 21.56
CA VAL A 334 -1.41 3.37 20.64
C VAL A 334 -0.74 2.23 19.87
N ARG A 335 -0.38 1.14 20.55
CA ARG A 335 0.27 -0.03 19.94
C ARG A 335 -0.66 -0.81 19.02
N ALA A 336 -1.95 -0.87 19.33
CA ALA A 336 -2.96 -1.53 18.51
C ALA A 336 -3.43 -0.69 17.32
N ARG A 337 -3.03 0.60 17.24
CA ARG A 337 -3.46 1.51 16.19
C ARG A 337 -3.05 0.99 14.80
N PRO A 338 -4.01 0.77 13.87
CA PRO A 338 -3.69 0.31 12.52
C PRO A 338 -2.90 1.34 11.71
N VAL A 339 -2.14 0.85 10.73
CA VAL A 339 -1.43 1.71 9.77
C VAL A 339 -2.42 2.45 8.88
N ASP A 340 -2.25 3.77 8.77
CA ASP A 340 -2.96 4.59 7.78
C ASP A 340 -2.11 4.65 6.49
N PRO A 341 -2.68 4.28 5.32
CA PRO A 341 -1.90 4.20 4.09
C PRO A 341 -1.45 5.56 3.58
N ASP A 342 -2.19 6.63 3.89
CA ASP A 342 -1.98 7.98 3.38
C ASP A 342 -1.24 8.86 4.40
N ARG A 343 -1.39 8.57 5.69
CA ARG A 343 -0.82 9.35 6.78
C ARG A 343 0.11 8.51 7.66
N ARG A 344 1.25 9.07 8.01
CA ARG A 344 2.15 8.56 9.04
C ARG A 344 1.83 9.25 10.36
N LEU A 345 1.65 8.50 11.43
CA LEU A 345 1.34 9.10 12.74
C LEU A 345 2.58 9.21 13.62
N VAL A 346 2.72 10.35 14.30
CA VAL A 346 3.66 10.54 15.41
C VAL A 346 2.84 10.91 16.64
N PHE A 347 2.64 9.93 17.50
CA PHE A 347 1.95 10.10 18.77
C PHE A 347 2.88 10.80 19.77
N TYR A 348 2.32 11.65 20.63
CA TYR A 348 3.06 12.25 21.73
C TYR A 348 2.23 12.36 23.00
N GLU A 349 2.88 12.11 24.13
CA GLU A 349 2.30 12.36 25.45
C GLU A 349 2.25 13.87 25.77
N ALA A 350 1.37 14.24 26.70
CA ALA A 350 1.26 15.61 27.17
C ALA A 350 2.61 16.18 27.62
N GLY A 351 2.88 17.43 27.21
CA GLY A 351 4.15 18.10 27.46
C GLY A 351 5.30 17.70 26.53
N LEU A 352 5.18 16.60 25.76
CA LEU A 352 6.24 16.13 24.85
C LEU A 352 6.08 16.60 23.40
N ARG A 353 5.12 17.49 23.11
CA ARG A 353 4.90 18.04 21.76
C ARG A 353 6.17 18.64 21.13
N HIS A 354 6.95 19.38 21.92
CA HIS A 354 8.19 19.99 21.45
C HIS A 354 9.22 18.96 20.97
N LEU A 355 9.32 17.80 21.64
CA LEU A 355 10.16 16.68 21.18
C LEU A 355 9.59 16.05 19.91
N ALA A 356 8.27 15.97 19.77
CA ALA A 356 7.63 15.50 18.54
C ALA A 356 7.94 16.38 17.34
N GLU A 357 7.89 17.69 17.52
CA GLU A 357 8.28 18.66 16.51
C GLU A 357 9.78 18.57 16.19
N GLU A 358 10.64 18.32 17.18
CA GLU A 358 12.09 18.10 16.94
C GLU A 358 12.33 16.82 16.12
N VAL A 359 11.70 15.70 16.49
CA VAL A 359 11.80 14.43 15.75
C VAL A 359 11.32 14.60 14.31
N LEU A 360 10.16 15.25 14.12
CA LEU A 360 9.63 15.58 12.79
C LEU A 360 10.59 16.48 12.01
N GLY A 361 11.25 17.43 12.69
CA GLY A 361 12.28 18.31 12.15
C GLY A 361 13.53 17.58 11.63
N ARG A 362 13.69 16.29 11.91
CA ARG A 362 14.79 15.45 11.37
C ARG A 362 14.38 14.62 10.16
N PHE A 363 13.09 14.53 9.84
CA PHE A 363 12.64 13.84 8.63
C PHE A 363 12.96 14.66 7.39
N ASP A 364 13.07 14.01 6.24
CA ASP A 364 13.12 14.73 4.97
C ASP A 364 11.78 15.43 4.67
N TYR A 365 11.79 16.35 3.71
CA TYR A 365 10.60 17.15 3.41
C TYR A 365 9.39 16.31 2.97
N ALA A 366 9.60 15.24 2.20
CA ALA A 366 8.52 14.40 1.69
C ALA A 366 7.87 13.58 2.82
N ASP A 367 8.69 13.04 3.73
CA ASP A 367 8.22 12.32 4.91
C ASP A 367 7.45 13.23 5.87
N ARG A 368 7.82 14.52 5.99
CA ARG A 368 7.06 15.48 6.82
C ARG A 368 5.66 15.75 6.28
N LEU A 369 5.50 15.88 4.97
CA LEU A 369 4.20 16.20 4.34
C LEU A 369 3.12 15.15 4.59
N VAL A 370 3.52 13.90 4.79
CA VAL A 370 2.61 12.79 5.08
C VAL A 370 2.51 12.48 6.57
N THR A 371 3.26 13.20 7.43
CA THR A 371 3.28 12.94 8.88
C THR A 371 2.34 13.86 9.63
N VAL A 372 1.53 13.29 10.52
CA VAL A 372 0.61 13.99 11.40
C VAL A 372 1.01 13.76 12.85
N LEU A 373 1.09 14.84 13.63
CA LEU A 373 1.30 14.77 15.08
C LEU A 373 -0.05 14.55 15.79
N GLU A 374 -0.14 13.54 16.65
CA GLU A 374 -1.37 13.21 17.38
C GLU A 374 -1.09 13.13 18.89
N ALA A 375 -1.85 13.86 19.71
CA ALA A 375 -1.70 13.78 21.17
C ALA A 375 -2.38 12.52 21.72
N VAL A 376 -1.72 11.79 22.62
CA VAL A 376 -2.28 10.57 23.23
C VAL A 376 -3.47 10.88 24.14
N GLU A 377 -3.48 12.04 24.82
CA GLU A 377 -4.64 12.53 25.60
C GLU A 377 -5.93 12.71 24.76
N GLY A 378 -5.86 12.51 23.45
CA GLY A 378 -7.00 12.48 22.54
C GLY A 378 -7.48 11.09 22.15
N ILE A 379 -6.81 9.99 22.50
CA ILE A 379 -7.14 8.67 21.92
C ILE A 379 -8.52 8.17 22.39
N GLU A 380 -8.92 8.38 23.64
CA GLU A 380 -10.27 8.00 24.11
C GLU A 380 -11.41 8.87 23.50
N LEU A 381 -11.16 10.14 23.20
CA LEU A 381 -12.15 11.04 22.58
C LEU A 381 -12.15 10.95 21.04
N TYR A 382 -11.02 10.62 20.44
CA TYR A 382 -10.83 10.41 19.00
C TYR A 382 -11.47 9.09 18.55
N TRP A 383 -11.38 8.02 19.34
CA TRP A 383 -12.10 6.79 19.04
C TRP A 383 -13.61 7.00 19.12
N LEU A 384 -14.12 7.77 20.08
CA LEU A 384 -15.53 8.18 20.13
C LEU A 384 -15.93 9.09 18.95
N ALA A 385 -15.08 10.03 18.53
CA ALA A 385 -15.35 10.93 17.40
C ALA A 385 -15.25 10.25 16.03
N ARG A 386 -14.37 9.25 15.86
CA ARG A 386 -14.19 8.49 14.60
C ARG A 386 -15.19 7.34 14.48
N LEU A 387 -15.60 6.70 15.59
CA LEU A 387 -16.69 5.72 15.61
C LEU A 387 -18.06 6.37 15.38
N LEU A 388 -18.22 7.62 15.83
CA LEU A 388 -19.36 8.48 15.52
C LEU A 388 -19.08 9.44 14.37
N GLY A 389 -18.12 9.11 13.47
CA GLY A 389 -17.80 9.91 12.30
C GLY A 389 -19.09 10.37 11.64
N ASP A 390 -19.16 11.67 11.41
CA ASP A 390 -20.41 12.32 11.05
C ASP A 390 -21.02 11.55 9.85
N PRO A 391 -22.28 11.04 9.96
CA PRO A 391 -22.86 10.16 8.95
C PRO A 391 -22.82 10.76 7.55
N VAL A 392 -22.82 12.08 7.46
CA VAL A 392 -22.75 12.82 6.20
C VAL A 392 -21.34 12.79 5.62
N GLU A 393 -20.29 12.98 6.42
CA GLU A 393 -18.90 12.84 5.95
C GLU A 393 -18.62 11.43 5.41
N ARG A 394 -19.12 10.39 6.11
CA ARG A 394 -19.03 9.00 5.62
C ARG A 394 -19.73 8.81 4.29
N TYR A 395 -20.99 9.26 4.20
CA TYR A 395 -21.75 9.21 2.96
C TYR A 395 -21.03 9.93 1.81
N LEU A 396 -20.47 11.11 2.08
CA LEU A 396 -19.75 11.90 1.09
C LEU A 396 -18.42 11.26 0.66
N ALA A 397 -17.73 10.55 1.56
CA ALA A 397 -16.52 9.81 1.25
C ALA A 397 -16.80 8.58 0.38
N ASP A 398 -17.88 7.83 0.68
CA ASP A 398 -18.21 6.58 0.00
C ASP A 398 -18.89 6.83 -1.36
N GLU A 399 -19.84 7.77 -1.42
CA GLU A 399 -20.72 7.99 -2.59
C GLU A 399 -20.38 9.29 -3.36
N GLY A 400 -19.43 10.08 -2.88
CA GLY A 400 -19.01 11.34 -3.50
C GLY A 400 -20.07 12.46 -3.48
N GLY A 401 -21.25 12.22 -2.87
CA GLY A 401 -22.34 13.18 -2.73
C GLY A 401 -22.97 13.64 -4.04
N ALA A 402 -22.92 12.82 -5.09
CA ALA A 402 -23.42 13.18 -6.42
C ALA A 402 -24.95 13.41 -6.45
N ASP A 403 -25.67 12.69 -5.60
CA ASP A 403 -27.12 12.76 -5.42
C ASP A 403 -27.57 13.89 -4.48
N LEU A 404 -26.66 14.44 -3.67
CA LEU A 404 -26.96 15.54 -2.76
C LEU A 404 -27.10 16.87 -3.50
N PRO A 405 -28.12 17.68 -3.14
CA PRO A 405 -28.30 18.99 -3.74
C PRO A 405 -27.10 19.91 -3.50
N THR A 406 -26.61 20.51 -4.57
CA THR A 406 -25.60 21.57 -4.50
C THR A 406 -26.22 22.87 -3.95
N PHE A 407 -25.54 23.51 -3.01
CA PHE A 407 -25.85 24.85 -2.52
C PHE A 407 -25.04 25.91 -3.25
N ARG A 408 -25.73 26.88 -3.87
CA ARG A 408 -25.13 28.06 -4.50
C ARG A 408 -25.60 29.31 -3.78
N GLY A 409 -24.70 29.95 -3.04
CA GLY A 409 -25.05 31.11 -2.24
C GLY A 409 -24.11 31.34 -1.06
N ALA A 410 -24.47 32.31 -0.22
CA ALA A 410 -23.72 32.65 0.98
C ALA A 410 -23.94 31.62 2.09
N CYS A 411 -22.85 31.16 2.68
CA CYS A 411 -22.83 30.39 3.91
C CYS A 411 -22.00 31.11 4.98
N VAL A 412 -22.14 30.67 6.23
CA VAL A 412 -21.49 31.28 7.39
C VAL A 412 -21.07 30.23 8.41
N VAL A 413 -19.97 30.50 9.10
CA VAL A 413 -19.55 29.81 10.32
C VAL A 413 -18.87 30.84 11.23
N ARG A 414 -18.99 30.70 12.56
CA ARG A 414 -18.24 31.52 13.52
C ARG A 414 -17.19 30.67 14.22
N VAL A 415 -15.95 31.13 14.19
CA VAL A 415 -14.79 30.36 14.66
C VAL A 415 -13.77 31.26 15.36
N ASN A 416 -12.84 30.65 16.09
CA ASN A 416 -11.62 31.31 16.56
C ASN A 416 -10.48 30.91 15.61
N LEU A 417 -9.84 31.87 14.96
CA LEU A 417 -8.77 31.58 14.01
C LEU A 417 -7.47 31.24 14.75
N ALA A 418 -6.80 30.16 14.34
CA ALA A 418 -5.47 29.80 14.82
C ALA A 418 -4.34 30.50 14.04
N GLU A 419 -4.65 30.96 12.82
CA GLU A 419 -3.69 31.51 11.86
C GLU A 419 -4.21 32.81 11.23
N GLU A 420 -3.29 33.65 10.73
CA GLU A 420 -3.63 34.90 10.04
C GLU A 420 -3.82 34.68 8.53
N TYR A 421 -4.94 35.16 8.00
CA TYR A 421 -5.25 35.13 6.57
C TYR A 421 -4.99 36.47 5.89
N ARG A 422 -4.61 36.44 4.61
CA ARG A 422 -4.33 37.64 3.81
C ARG A 422 -5.27 37.79 2.63
N ASP A 423 -5.63 39.02 2.30
CA ASP A 423 -6.39 39.33 1.09
C ASP A 423 -5.74 38.73 -0.16
N GLY A 424 -6.54 38.03 -0.96
CA GLY A 424 -6.11 37.35 -2.17
C GLY A 424 -5.46 35.98 -1.97
N GLN A 425 -5.22 35.55 -0.72
CA GLN A 425 -4.72 34.21 -0.41
C GLN A 425 -5.67 33.14 -0.95
N VAL A 426 -5.10 32.05 -1.49
CA VAL A 426 -5.86 30.86 -1.85
C VAL A 426 -5.60 29.79 -0.79
N ILE A 427 -6.68 29.12 -0.38
CA ILE A 427 -6.71 28.09 0.65
C ILE A 427 -7.33 26.85 0.01
N VAL A 428 -6.81 25.67 0.30
CA VAL A 428 -7.38 24.41 -0.21
C VAL A 428 -7.75 23.54 0.98
N SER A 429 -8.99 23.06 1.02
CA SER A 429 -9.43 22.21 2.12
C SER A 429 -8.71 20.87 2.13
N GLY A 430 -7.95 20.58 3.19
CA GLY A 430 -7.35 19.25 3.40
C GLY A 430 -8.33 18.19 3.91
N ASP A 431 -9.50 18.61 4.38
CA ASP A 431 -10.56 17.75 4.93
C ASP A 431 -11.96 18.28 4.56
N PHE A 432 -13.03 17.64 5.03
CA PHE A 432 -14.39 18.17 4.94
C PHE A 432 -14.51 19.47 5.73
N TRP A 433 -15.22 20.46 5.16
CA TRP A 433 -15.47 21.72 5.85
C TRP A 433 -16.96 22.03 5.94
N HIS A 434 -17.44 22.30 7.16
CA HIS A 434 -18.85 22.48 7.47
C HIS A 434 -19.17 23.94 7.73
N VAL A 435 -20.21 24.42 7.05
CA VAL A 435 -20.75 25.77 7.19
C VAL A 435 -22.28 25.72 7.19
N LEU A 436 -22.92 26.84 7.54
CA LEU A 436 -24.38 26.95 7.58
C LEU A 436 -24.90 27.92 6.53
N THR A 437 -26.12 27.69 6.03
CA THR A 437 -26.81 28.65 5.13
C THR A 437 -27.33 29.91 5.85
N ALA A 438 -27.27 29.96 7.18
CA ALA A 438 -27.62 31.11 8.01
C ALA A 438 -26.97 30.99 9.40
N PRO A 439 -26.78 32.10 10.15
CA PRO A 439 -26.06 32.06 11.42
C PRO A 439 -26.78 31.23 12.49
N CYS A 440 -25.98 30.68 13.39
CA CYS A 440 -26.45 29.94 14.55
C CYS A 440 -26.12 30.69 15.84
N ALA A 441 -27.13 30.87 16.70
CA ALA A 441 -26.98 31.57 17.98
C ALA A 441 -26.08 30.84 18.99
N THR A 442 -25.80 29.55 18.78
CA THR A 442 -24.98 28.73 19.69
C THR A 442 -23.49 28.74 19.35
N GLN A 443 -23.06 29.44 18.29
CA GLN A 443 -21.64 29.57 17.97
C GLN A 443 -21.02 30.77 18.68
N ASP A 444 -19.92 30.56 19.39
CA ASP A 444 -19.23 31.53 20.25
C ASP A 444 -17.92 32.07 19.65
N GLY A 445 -17.56 31.67 18.42
CA GLY A 445 -16.36 32.12 17.74
C GLY A 445 -16.27 33.64 17.55
N SER A 446 -15.07 34.19 17.70
CA SER A 446 -14.79 35.63 17.60
C SER A 446 -14.77 36.16 16.17
N VAL A 447 -14.55 35.29 15.17
CA VAL A 447 -14.49 35.64 13.75
C VAL A 447 -15.68 35.07 12.99
N GLU A 448 -16.39 35.92 12.25
CA GLU A 448 -17.45 35.52 11.31
C GLU A 448 -16.85 35.21 9.94
N VAL A 449 -16.90 33.94 9.52
CA VAL A 449 -16.40 33.49 8.23
C VAL A 449 -17.58 33.35 7.28
N LEU A 450 -17.59 34.14 6.21
CA LEU A 450 -18.63 34.15 5.18
C LEU A 450 -18.05 33.58 3.90
N VAL A 451 -18.67 32.55 3.36
CA VAL A 451 -18.20 31.90 2.12
C VAL A 451 -19.28 31.93 1.05
N TRP A 452 -18.89 32.27 -0.17
CA TRP A 452 -19.74 32.06 -1.34
C TRP A 452 -19.52 30.65 -1.89
N SER A 453 -20.51 29.78 -1.71
CA SER A 453 -20.55 28.41 -2.20
C SER A 453 -21.01 28.34 -3.65
N MET A 454 -20.40 27.45 -4.41
CA MET A 454 -20.75 27.05 -5.77
C MET A 454 -21.01 25.55 -5.89
N THR A 455 -20.32 24.71 -5.11
CA THR A 455 -20.42 23.25 -5.17
C THR A 455 -20.73 22.57 -3.84
N GLY A 456 -20.71 23.30 -2.71
CA GLY A 456 -20.99 22.74 -1.39
C GLY A 456 -22.30 21.94 -1.34
N ARG A 457 -22.32 20.80 -0.64
CA ARG A 457 -23.46 19.87 -0.61
C ARG A 457 -24.39 20.18 0.55
N ARG A 458 -25.70 20.25 0.30
CA ARG A 458 -26.71 20.32 1.36
C ARG A 458 -27.00 18.92 1.87
N THR A 459 -27.05 18.79 3.17
CA THR A 459 -27.03 17.48 3.83
C THR A 459 -28.33 17.15 4.52
N ALA A 460 -29.27 18.09 4.58
CA ALA A 460 -30.60 17.93 5.19
C ALA A 460 -31.36 16.64 4.77
N SER A 461 -31.14 16.13 3.55
CA SER A 461 -31.73 14.87 3.09
C SER A 461 -31.19 13.62 3.81
N LEU A 462 -29.97 13.69 4.34
CA LEU A 462 -29.29 12.63 5.09
C LEU A 462 -29.48 12.77 6.60
N GLU A 463 -29.85 13.97 7.08
CA GLU A 463 -30.00 14.29 8.50
C GLU A 463 -31.30 15.07 8.80
N PRO A 464 -32.49 14.41 8.74
CA PRO A 464 -33.78 15.08 8.91
C PRO A 464 -33.97 15.77 10.26
N ASP A 465 -33.38 15.23 11.33
CA ASP A 465 -33.38 15.78 12.69
C ASP A 465 -31.99 16.35 13.10
N GLY A 466 -31.11 16.58 12.12
CA GLY A 466 -29.72 17.01 12.33
C GLY A 466 -29.52 18.53 12.28
N VAL A 467 -28.42 18.96 11.66
CA VAL A 467 -28.03 20.37 11.64
C VAL A 467 -28.85 21.16 10.60
N ASP A 468 -29.59 22.17 11.07
CA ASP A 468 -30.41 23.01 10.18
C ASP A 468 -29.55 23.91 9.28
N GLY A 469 -29.61 23.64 7.98
CA GLY A 469 -28.94 24.45 6.97
C GLY A 469 -27.46 24.11 6.78
N ARG A 470 -27.01 22.92 7.17
CA ARG A 470 -25.63 22.48 6.93
C ARG A 470 -25.30 22.38 5.44
N VAL A 471 -24.12 22.89 5.11
CA VAL A 471 -23.46 22.77 3.81
C VAL A 471 -22.05 22.25 4.05
N VAL A 472 -21.64 21.27 3.25
CA VAL A 472 -20.33 20.61 3.39
C VAL A 472 -19.54 20.75 2.11
N PHE A 473 -18.31 21.23 2.24
CA PHE A 473 -17.32 21.23 1.15
C PHE A 473 -16.44 19.99 1.26
N LEU A 474 -16.11 19.41 0.10
CA LEU A 474 -15.28 18.20 0.02
C LEU A 474 -13.79 18.55 0.15
N PRO A 475 -12.94 17.60 0.58
CA PRO A 475 -11.49 17.73 0.49
C PRO A 475 -11.05 18.11 -0.94
N GLY A 476 -10.06 18.99 -1.03
CA GLY A 476 -9.57 19.55 -2.29
C GLY A 476 -10.33 20.78 -2.80
N THR A 477 -11.39 21.22 -2.11
CA THR A 477 -12.11 22.45 -2.50
C THR A 477 -11.23 23.68 -2.26
N GLY A 478 -11.02 24.50 -3.30
CA GLY A 478 -10.23 25.73 -3.23
C GLY A 478 -11.08 26.97 -2.90
N PHE A 479 -10.54 27.86 -2.08
CA PHE A 479 -11.16 29.12 -1.67
C PHE A 479 -10.19 30.28 -1.85
N LYS A 480 -10.69 31.43 -2.31
CA LYS A 480 -9.94 32.70 -2.31
C LYS A 480 -10.44 33.60 -1.20
N VAL A 481 -9.50 34.15 -0.43
CA VAL A 481 -9.74 35.20 0.56
C VAL A 481 -10.01 36.52 -0.17
N LEU A 482 -11.23 37.05 0.00
CA LEU A 482 -11.66 38.34 -0.57
C LEU A 482 -11.43 39.51 0.38
N GLU A 483 -11.44 39.24 1.68
CA GLU A 483 -11.16 40.19 2.77
C GLU A 483 -10.84 39.41 4.04
N ALA A 484 -9.80 39.82 4.76
CA ALA A 484 -9.52 39.37 6.12
C ALA A 484 -9.44 40.58 7.08
N SER A 485 -10.24 40.56 8.14
CA SER A 485 -10.21 41.49 9.26
C SER A 485 -10.15 40.75 10.60
N ALA A 486 -10.02 41.49 11.70
CA ALA A 486 -9.93 40.91 13.05
C ALA A 486 -11.19 40.15 13.48
N ASP A 487 -12.35 40.47 12.90
CA ASP A 487 -13.67 39.94 13.27
C ASP A 487 -14.40 39.25 12.10
N ARG A 488 -13.84 39.28 10.88
CA ARG A 488 -14.49 38.76 9.68
C ARG A 488 -13.51 38.21 8.65
N LEU A 489 -13.91 37.12 8.02
CA LEU A 489 -13.21 36.53 6.87
C LEU A 489 -14.21 36.30 5.73
N LEU A 490 -13.92 36.86 4.55
CA LEU A 490 -14.75 36.67 3.36
C LEU A 490 -14.05 35.74 2.38
N LEU A 491 -14.70 34.63 2.04
CA LEU A 491 -14.18 33.61 1.14
C LEU A 491 -15.07 33.45 -0.08
N ARG A 492 -14.46 33.06 -1.20
CA ARG A 492 -15.17 32.60 -2.39
C ARG A 492 -14.62 31.26 -2.82
N GLU A 493 -15.51 30.30 -3.03
CA GLU A 493 -15.15 29.03 -3.66
C GLU A 493 -14.64 29.24 -5.10
N LEU A 494 -13.54 28.57 -5.44
CA LEU A 494 -12.93 28.57 -6.76
C LEU A 494 -13.43 27.37 -7.57
N SER A 495 -13.69 27.57 -8.86
CA SER A 495 -13.95 26.44 -9.76
C SER A 495 -12.65 25.65 -10.05
N PRO A 496 -12.73 24.36 -10.40
CA PRO A 496 -11.55 23.56 -10.75
C PRO A 496 -10.73 24.13 -11.92
N THR A 497 -11.34 24.93 -12.80
CA THR A 497 -10.68 25.61 -13.92
C THR A 497 -9.95 26.89 -13.52
N GLU A 498 -10.16 27.39 -12.30
CA GLU A 498 -9.43 28.53 -11.72
C GLU A 498 -8.17 28.05 -10.95
N PHE A 499 -7.85 26.75 -11.02
CA PHE A 499 -6.79 26.06 -10.28
C PHE A 499 -5.75 25.44 -11.25
N GLU A 500 -4.55 26.02 -11.36
CA GLU A 500 -3.41 25.32 -11.97
C GLU A 500 -2.63 24.55 -10.90
N ARG A 501 -2.11 23.36 -11.25
CA ARG A 501 -1.43 22.42 -10.33
C ARG A 501 -0.24 23.01 -9.55
N ASP A 502 0.23 24.19 -9.92
CA ASP A 502 1.39 24.87 -9.33
C ASP A 502 1.00 26.06 -8.42
N GLY A 503 -0.28 26.21 -8.07
CA GLY A 503 -0.75 27.26 -7.14
C GLY A 503 -0.83 28.67 -7.74
N ALA A 504 -0.63 28.81 -9.06
CA ALA A 504 -0.85 30.06 -9.77
C ALA A 504 -2.33 30.23 -10.14
N VAL A 505 -2.90 31.40 -9.81
CA VAL A 505 -4.29 31.76 -10.15
C VAL A 505 -4.35 32.26 -11.59
N ALA A 506 -5.07 31.56 -12.46
CA ALA A 506 -5.34 31.99 -13.82
C ALA A 506 -6.37 33.15 -13.84
N ASP A 507 -5.92 34.28 -14.37
CA ASP A 507 -6.64 35.48 -14.82
C ASP A 507 -7.68 36.16 -13.88
N ASN A 508 -7.57 37.49 -13.82
CA ASN A 508 -8.04 38.32 -12.73
C ASN A 508 -9.56 38.60 -12.78
N ARG A 509 -10.39 37.73 -12.17
CA ARG A 509 -11.85 37.92 -12.00
C ARG A 509 -12.22 38.98 -10.93
N VAL A 510 -11.55 40.14 -10.92
CA VAL A 510 -11.78 41.24 -9.95
C VAL A 510 -13.25 41.65 -9.87
N ALA A 511 -13.94 41.69 -11.02
CA ALA A 511 -15.35 42.09 -11.07
C ALA A 511 -16.27 41.09 -10.36
N LEU A 512 -16.00 39.79 -10.48
CA LEU A 512 -16.75 38.73 -9.80
C LEU A 512 -16.47 38.76 -8.30
N ASP A 513 -15.20 38.88 -7.92
CA ASP A 513 -14.77 38.98 -6.51
C ASP A 513 -15.46 40.16 -5.82
N LYS A 514 -15.47 41.35 -6.45
CA LYS A 514 -16.18 42.53 -5.92
C LYS A 514 -17.68 42.31 -5.78
N THR A 515 -18.30 41.64 -6.77
CA THR A 515 -19.74 41.37 -6.76
C THR A 515 -20.13 40.38 -5.66
N ILE A 516 -19.35 39.32 -5.50
CA ILE A 516 -19.56 38.31 -4.46
C ILE A 516 -19.30 38.90 -3.08
N LYS A 517 -18.20 39.64 -2.89
CA LYS A 517 -17.90 40.37 -1.66
C LYS A 517 -19.06 41.27 -1.23
N ALA A 518 -19.56 42.12 -2.14
CA ALA A 518 -20.70 42.99 -1.86
C ALA A 518 -21.98 42.20 -1.52
N THR A 519 -22.15 41.00 -2.10
CA THR A 519 -23.30 40.13 -1.82
C THR A 519 -23.19 39.45 -0.47
N LEU A 520 -22.01 38.97 -0.08
CA LEU A 520 -21.75 38.41 1.25
C LEU A 520 -22.01 39.45 2.34
N LEU A 521 -21.50 40.68 2.17
CA LEU A 521 -21.72 41.78 3.12
C LEU A 521 -23.21 42.14 3.28
N ARG A 522 -23.95 42.31 2.18
CA ARG A 522 -25.41 42.55 2.24
C ARG A 522 -26.17 41.40 2.90
N THR A 523 -25.68 40.18 2.75
CA THR A 523 -26.30 38.99 3.37
C THR A 523 -26.03 38.98 4.88
N ALA A 524 -24.80 39.31 5.29
CA ALA A 524 -24.44 39.47 6.69
C ALA A 524 -25.28 40.58 7.38
N ASP A 525 -25.48 41.73 6.73
CA ASP A 525 -26.33 42.81 7.27
C ASP A 525 -27.79 42.36 7.49
N ARG A 526 -28.31 41.54 6.58
CA ARG A 526 -29.66 40.96 6.69
C ARG A 526 -29.72 39.94 7.83
N TRP A 527 -28.69 39.14 8.00
CA TRP A 527 -28.62 38.16 9.08
C TRP A 527 -28.49 38.82 10.45
N ALA A 528 -27.73 39.91 10.55
CA ALA A 528 -27.57 40.69 11.79
C ALA A 528 -28.90 41.28 12.31
N THR A 529 -29.87 41.50 11.43
CA THR A 529 -31.21 42.00 11.77
C THR A 529 -32.26 40.89 11.94
N SER A 530 -31.88 39.63 11.73
CA SER A 530 -32.76 38.47 11.88
C SER A 530 -32.81 37.97 13.32
N ALA A 531 -33.92 37.33 13.71
CA ALA A 531 -34.03 36.71 15.04
C ALA A 531 -32.97 35.61 15.21
N PRO A 532 -32.30 35.51 16.39
CA PRO A 532 -31.34 34.44 16.66
C PRO A 532 -32.02 33.07 16.63
N VAL A 533 -31.42 32.11 15.92
CA VAL A 533 -31.92 30.72 15.83
C VAL A 533 -30.80 29.77 16.21
N ALA A 534 -31.09 28.80 17.07
CA ALA A 534 -30.19 27.66 17.32
C ALA A 534 -30.38 26.63 16.20
N ARG A 535 -29.29 26.30 15.51
CA ARG A 535 -29.28 25.42 14.32
C ARG A 535 -28.41 24.19 14.50
N ILE A 536 -27.39 24.29 15.37
CA ILE A 536 -26.42 23.23 15.62
C ILE A 536 -26.78 22.56 16.96
N PRO A 537 -27.15 21.27 16.96
CA PRO A 537 -27.26 20.49 18.19
C PRO A 537 -25.91 20.43 18.91
N ALA A 538 -25.91 20.38 20.24
CA ALA A 538 -24.68 20.37 21.04
C ALA A 538 -23.69 19.26 20.64
N ALA A 539 -24.20 18.10 20.23
CA ALA A 539 -23.40 16.95 19.78
C ALA A 539 -22.63 17.21 18.46
N SER A 540 -23.06 18.17 17.64
CA SER A 540 -22.46 18.48 16.34
C SER A 540 -21.62 19.76 16.35
N ALA A 541 -21.47 20.41 17.51
CA ALA A 541 -20.80 21.71 17.61
C ALA A 541 -19.32 21.67 17.21
N SER A 542 -18.63 20.55 17.44
CA SER A 542 -17.22 20.36 17.08
C SER A 542 -16.96 20.40 15.58
N LEU A 543 -17.95 20.06 14.75
CA LEU A 543 -17.81 20.03 13.28
C LEU A 543 -17.72 21.43 12.66
N PHE A 544 -18.16 22.45 13.39
CA PHE A 544 -18.22 23.85 12.91
C PHE A 544 -17.08 24.69 13.50
N GLN A 545 -15.93 24.06 13.74
CA GLN A 545 -14.74 24.70 14.31
C GLN A 545 -13.67 24.84 13.22
N GLY A 546 -13.19 26.06 13.01
CA GLY A 546 -12.06 26.35 12.12
C GLY A 546 -12.40 26.74 10.68
N VAL A 547 -11.34 27.08 9.96
CA VAL A 547 -11.31 27.42 8.53
C VAL A 547 -10.35 26.42 7.87
N PRO A 548 -10.53 26.07 6.60
CA PRO A 548 -9.57 25.28 5.85
C PRO A 548 -8.15 25.85 6.00
N SER A 549 -7.16 24.97 6.14
CA SER A 549 -5.73 25.29 6.26
C SER A 549 -5.00 25.00 4.95
#